data_AF-A0A1G3RAC9-F1
#
_entry.id   AF-A0A1G3RAC9-F1
#
_cell.length_a   1.000
_cell.length_b   1.000
_cell.length_c   1.000
_cell.angle_alpha   90.00
_cell.angle_beta   90.00
_cell.angle_gamma   90.00
#
_symmetry.space_group_name_H-M   'P 1'
#
loop_
_entity.id
_entity.type
_entity.pdbx_description
1 polymer ?
#
loop_
_entity_poly.entity_id
_entity_poly.type
_entity_poly.pdbx_seq_one_letter_code
_entity_poly.pdbx_strand_id
1 'polypeptide(L)'
;MDTVHDFEDMLHLLNQHEVRYLIIGGLAFIYHAKPRYTKDMDLCIGPAVDNIVRANRALEDFGSPISIEPDNLDQIVQLGVAPDRIDIMLTVPGVRFETAWNRRNIGNYGSV
;
A
#
# COMPACT_ATOMS: atom_id res chain seq x y z
N MET A 1 11.96 6.33 13.90
CA MET A 1 10.67 5.65 13.95
C MET A 1 11.02 4.19 13.88
N ASP A 2 10.64 3.37 14.86
CA ASP A 2 10.81 1.92 14.71
C ASP A 2 9.93 1.52 13.52
N THR A 3 10.55 0.98 12.48
CA THR A 3 9.91 0.58 11.25
C THR A 3 9.74 -0.93 11.23
N VAL A 4 8.69 -1.39 10.56
CA VAL A 4 8.50 -2.82 10.32
C VAL A 4 9.25 -3.15 9.04
N HIS A 5 10.15 -4.14 9.10
CA HIS A 5 11.01 -4.48 7.96
C HIS A 5 10.19 -4.89 6.73
N ASP A 6 9.17 -5.72 6.92
CA ASP A 6 8.25 -6.15 5.87
C ASP A 6 7.53 -4.98 5.19
N PHE A 7 7.27 -3.89 5.92
CA PHE A 7 6.67 -2.68 5.34
C PHE A 7 7.68 -1.95 4.45
N GLU A 8 8.92 -1.81 4.88
CA GLU A 8 9.99 -1.23 4.04
C GLU A 8 10.20 -2.07 2.78
N ASP A 9 10.30 -3.40 2.91
CA ASP A 9 10.53 -4.30 1.78
C ASP A 9 9.38 -4.24 0.76
N MET A 10 8.13 -4.24 1.23
CA MET A 10 6.97 -4.11 0.35
C MET A 10 6.98 -2.76 -0.39
N LEU A 11 7.24 -1.65 0.31
CA LEU A 11 7.32 -0.32 -0.32
C LEU A 11 8.48 -0.24 -1.32
N HIS A 12 9.62 -0.84 -1.00
CA HIS A 12 10.78 -0.91 -1.88
C HIS A 12 10.43 -1.63 -3.19
N LEU A 13 9.81 -2.80 -3.11
CA LEU A 13 9.39 -3.57 -4.28
C LEU A 13 8.34 -2.84 -5.10
N LEU A 14 7.35 -2.21 -4.47
CA LEU A 14 6.36 -1.39 -5.18
C LEU A 14 7.03 -0.23 -5.94
N ASN A 15 8.04 0.41 -5.36
CA ASN A 15 8.82 1.46 -6.01
C ASN A 15 9.65 0.90 -7.19
N GLN A 16 10.32 -0.25 -7.01
CA GLN A 16 11.11 -0.89 -8.07
C GLN A 16 10.27 -1.26 -9.29
N HIS A 17 9.01 -1.69 -9.09
CA HIS A 17 8.08 -2.02 -10.16
C HIS A 17 7.28 -0.81 -10.68
N GLU A 18 7.61 0.40 -10.22
CA GLU A 18 6.94 1.65 -10.59
C GLU A 18 5.42 1.60 -10.37
N VAL A 19 4.99 1.03 -9.25
CA VAL A 19 3.58 0.94 -8.88
C VAL A 19 3.11 2.30 -8.37
N ARG A 20 1.95 2.74 -8.85
CA ARG A 20 1.24 3.90 -8.30
C ARG A 20 0.42 3.44 -7.10
N TYR A 21 0.87 3.80 -5.91
CA TYR A 21 0.21 3.45 -4.66
C TYR A 21 0.21 4.61 -3.64
N LEU A 22 -0.70 4.55 -2.68
CA LEU A 22 -0.75 5.50 -1.57
C LEU A 22 -0.79 4.73 -0.25
N ILE A 23 0.05 5.15 0.70
CA ILE A 23 -0.15 4.77 2.10
C ILE A 23 -1.35 5.55 2.62
N ILE A 24 -2.34 4.84 3.15
CA ILE A 24 -3.57 5.42 3.72
C ILE A 24 -3.71 5.02 5.19
N GLY A 25 -4.89 5.23 5.76
CA GLY A 25 -5.24 4.69 7.08
C GLY A 25 -4.38 5.25 8.21
N GLY A 26 -3.93 4.37 9.11
CA GLY A 26 -3.28 4.77 10.36
C GLY A 26 -1.94 5.45 10.20
N LEU A 27 -1.09 4.95 9.31
CA LEU A 27 0.21 5.56 9.03
C LEU A 27 0.06 6.96 8.42
N ALA A 28 -0.89 7.15 7.49
CA ALA A 28 -1.17 8.47 6.93
C ALA A 28 -1.69 9.46 8.00
N PHE A 29 -2.52 8.99 8.94
CA PHE A 29 -2.97 9.81 10.06
C PHE A 29 -1.82 10.23 10.99
N ILE A 30 -0.91 9.30 11.31
CA ILE A 30 0.27 9.57 12.14
C ILE A 30 1.14 10.65 11.49
N TYR A 31 1.33 10.57 10.18
CA TYR A 31 2.11 11.54 9.41
C TYR A 31 1.52 12.97 9.48
N HIS A 32 0.20 13.10 9.46
CA HIS A 32 -0.46 14.41 9.36
C HIS A 32 -0.92 15.04 10.68
N ALA A 33 -1.29 14.23 11.67
CA ALA A 33 -2.03 14.73 12.84
C ALA A 33 -1.24 14.54 14.14
N LYS A 34 -1.19 13.31 14.65
CA LYS A 34 -0.58 12.97 15.95
C LYS A 34 -0.13 11.51 15.99
N PRO A 35 0.91 11.17 16.77
CA PRO A 35 1.29 9.79 17.03
C PRO A 35 0.12 8.99 17.62
N ARG A 36 -0.15 7.83 17.01
CA ARG A 36 -1.01 6.77 17.56
C ARG A 36 -0.37 5.42 17.25
N TYR A 37 -0.79 4.39 17.95
CA TYR A 37 -0.42 3.02 17.57
C TYR A 37 -1.26 2.58 16.36
N THR A 38 -0.62 1.96 15.39
CA THR A 38 -1.26 1.30 14.23
C THR A 38 -0.65 -0.10 14.11
N LYS A 39 -1.45 -1.09 13.74
CA LYS A 39 -1.07 -2.52 13.80
C LYS A 39 -0.90 -3.13 12.40
N ASP A 40 -0.85 -2.25 11.41
CA ASP A 40 -1.08 -2.53 10.01
C ASP A 40 -0.65 -1.34 9.15
N MET A 41 -0.27 -1.66 7.91
CA MET A 41 -0.08 -0.73 6.82
C MET A 41 -1.20 -0.92 5.80
N ASP A 42 -1.95 0.15 5.54
CA ASP A 42 -3.00 0.16 4.51
C ASP A 42 -2.45 0.81 3.23
N LEU A 43 -2.53 0.09 2.11
CA LEU A 43 -2.10 0.54 0.79
C LEU A 43 -3.27 0.60 -0.17
N CYS A 44 -3.43 1.75 -0.83
CA CYS A 44 -4.34 1.89 -1.97
C CYS A 44 -3.53 1.86 -3.27
N ILE A 45 -3.75 0.85 -4.10
CA ILE A 45 -3.15 0.72 -5.44
C ILE A 45 -4.10 1.34 -6.48
N GLY A 46 -3.55 2.06 -7.45
CA GLY A 46 -4.34 2.59 -8.56
C GLY A 46 -4.99 1.46 -9.36
N PRO A 47 -6.32 1.52 -9.65
CA PRO A 47 -7.08 0.40 -10.21
C PRO A 47 -6.86 0.17 -11.72
N ALA A 48 -5.91 0.88 -12.33
CA ALA A 48 -5.58 0.66 -13.74
C ALA A 48 -4.91 -0.71 -13.91
N VAL A 49 -5.35 -1.48 -14.92
CA VAL A 49 -4.92 -2.88 -15.11
C VAL A 49 -3.40 -3.01 -15.23
N ASP A 50 -2.74 -2.07 -15.92
CA ASP A 50 -1.29 -2.03 -16.06
C ASP A 50 -0.59 -1.82 -14.71
N ASN A 51 -1.14 -0.96 -13.85
CA ASN A 51 -0.65 -0.72 -12.50
C ASN A 51 -0.84 -1.95 -11.60
N ILE A 52 -1.96 -2.65 -11.74
CA ILE A 52 -2.24 -3.91 -11.03
C ILE A 52 -1.26 -5.00 -11.47
N VAL A 53 -0.95 -5.11 -12.76
CA VAL A 53 0.08 -6.05 -13.25
C VAL A 53 1.44 -5.77 -12.63
N ARG A 54 1.84 -4.49 -12.53
CA ARG A 54 3.09 -4.11 -11.83
C ARG A 54 3.04 -4.45 -10.35
N ALA A 55 1.92 -4.18 -9.68
CA ALA A 55 1.72 -4.53 -8.28
C ALA A 55 1.81 -6.04 -8.04
N ASN A 56 1.24 -6.85 -8.94
CA ASN A 56 1.33 -8.31 -8.85
C ASN A 56 2.75 -8.84 -9.05
N ARG A 57 3.59 -8.18 -9.86
CA ARG A 57 5.03 -8.52 -9.94
C ARG A 57 5.77 -8.18 -8.65
N ALA A 58 5.48 -7.02 -8.06
CA ALA A 58 6.03 -6.66 -6.75
C ALA A 58 5.59 -7.64 -5.65
N LEU A 59 4.34 -8.10 -5.68
CA LEU A 59 3.82 -9.12 -4.77
C LEU A 59 4.48 -10.48 -4.98
N GLU A 60 4.72 -10.89 -6.21
CA GLU A 60 5.45 -12.12 -6.54
C GLU A 60 6.88 -12.07 -6.01
N ASP A 61 7.60 -10.97 -6.23
CA ASP A 61 8.96 -10.77 -5.71
C ASP A 61 8.99 -10.68 -4.18
N PHE A 62 7.94 -10.17 -3.54
CA PHE A 62 7.77 -10.18 -2.09
C PHE A 62 7.50 -11.59 -1.54
N GLY A 63 7.13 -12.54 -2.41
CA GLY A 63 6.77 -13.91 -2.03
C GLY A 63 5.31 -14.09 -1.61
N SER A 64 4.42 -13.17 -2.02
CA SER A 64 2.98 -13.29 -1.75
C SER A 64 2.39 -14.49 -2.51
N PRO A 65 1.62 -15.37 -1.86
CA PRO A 65 0.88 -16.44 -2.53
C PRO A 65 -0.42 -15.95 -3.19
N ILE A 66 -0.78 -14.67 -2.98
CA ILE A 66 -2.03 -14.07 -3.44
C ILE A 66 -1.71 -12.87 -4.35
N SER A 67 -2.39 -12.80 -5.48
CA SER A 67 -2.35 -11.66 -6.40
C SER A 67 -3.63 -10.84 -6.32
N ILE A 68 -3.55 -9.58 -6.73
CA ILE A 68 -4.69 -8.68 -6.90
C ILE A 68 -5.46 -9.06 -8.18
N GLU A 69 -6.76 -9.27 -8.06
CA GLU A 69 -7.67 -9.56 -9.17
C GLU A 69 -8.22 -8.27 -9.80
N PRO A 70 -7.91 -7.90 -11.05
CA PRO A 70 -8.31 -6.60 -11.61
C PRO A 70 -9.83 -6.37 -11.68
N ASP A 71 -10.62 -7.45 -11.76
CA ASP A 71 -12.08 -7.38 -11.89
C ASP A 71 -12.81 -7.31 -10.54
N ASN A 72 -12.08 -7.43 -9.42
CA ASN A 72 -12.63 -7.42 -8.07
C ASN A 72 -12.22 -6.15 -7.31
N LEU A 73 -12.94 -5.05 -7.56
CA LEU A 73 -12.60 -3.73 -6.99
C LEU A 73 -12.80 -3.61 -5.47
N ASP A 74 -13.62 -4.49 -4.89
CA ASP A 74 -13.93 -4.53 -3.46
C ASP A 74 -13.00 -5.48 -2.68
N GLN A 75 -12.04 -6.12 -3.36
CA GLN A 75 -11.10 -7.02 -2.70
C GLN A 75 -10.19 -6.27 -1.72
N ILE A 76 -9.77 -6.99 -0.69
CA ILE A 76 -8.66 -6.61 0.17
C ILE A 76 -7.68 -7.78 0.17
N VAL A 77 -6.50 -7.57 -0.39
CA VAL A 77 -5.40 -8.54 -0.30
C VAL A 77 -4.65 -8.27 1.01
N GLN A 78 -4.75 -9.21 1.94
CA GLN A 78 -4.08 -9.14 3.23
C GLN A 78 -2.80 -9.98 3.19
N LEU A 79 -1.68 -9.37 3.58
CA LEU A 79 -0.40 -10.04 3.81
C LEU A 79 -0.07 -10.03 5.30
N GLY A 80 0.40 -11.16 5.82
CA GLY A 80 0.79 -11.30 7.22
C GLY A 80 -0.36 -11.21 8.22
N VAL A 81 0.00 -10.91 9.47
CA VAL A 81 -0.92 -10.76 10.61
C VAL A 81 -0.44 -9.61 11.50
N ALA A 82 -1.35 -8.99 12.24
CA ALA A 82 -0.99 -7.88 13.13
C ALA A 82 0.06 -8.32 14.18
N PRO A 83 1.05 -7.47 14.52
CA PRO A 83 1.16 -6.05 14.17
C PRO A 83 1.84 -5.74 12.82
N ASP A 84 2.27 -6.76 12.08
CA ASP A 84 3.00 -6.64 10.81
C ASP A 84 2.10 -7.04 9.63
N ARG A 85 0.88 -6.50 9.61
CA ARG A 85 -0.12 -6.76 8.57
C ARG A 85 -0.06 -5.70 7.48
N ILE A 86 -0.18 -6.09 6.22
CA ILE A 86 -0.34 -5.18 5.10
C ILE A 86 -1.68 -5.45 4.43
N ASP A 87 -2.54 -4.44 4.35
CA ASP A 87 -3.84 -4.51 3.67
C ASP A 87 -3.76 -3.73 2.36
N ILE A 88 -4.00 -4.39 1.23
CA ILE A 88 -3.94 -3.80 -0.11
C ILE A 88 -5.33 -3.74 -0.71
N MET A 89 -5.76 -2.55 -1.14
CA MET A 89 -7.08 -2.31 -1.73
C MET A 89 -6.99 -1.49 -3.01
N LEU A 90 -7.98 -1.66 -3.90
CA LEU A 90 -8.07 -0.93 -5.17
C LEU A 90 -8.93 0.33 -5.09
N THR A 91 -9.82 0.39 -4.10
CA THR A 91 -10.76 1.49 -3.94
C THR A 91 -10.85 1.91 -2.47
N VAL A 92 -11.14 3.20 -2.25
CA VAL A 92 -11.41 3.76 -0.92
C VAL A 92 -12.73 4.54 -1.03
N PRO A 93 -13.75 4.23 -0.21
CA PRO A 93 -15.03 4.91 -0.27
C PRO A 93 -14.90 6.43 -0.22
N GLY A 94 -15.53 7.12 -1.17
CA GLY A 94 -15.50 8.59 -1.26
C GLY A 94 -14.20 9.19 -1.81
N VAL A 95 -13.22 8.36 -2.21
CA VAL A 95 -11.93 8.83 -2.74
C VAL A 95 -11.71 8.33 -4.16
N ARG A 96 -11.40 9.24 -5.08
CA ARG A 96 -10.92 8.90 -6.43
C ARG A 96 -9.40 8.80 -6.40
N PHE A 97 -8.84 7.65 -6.79
CA PHE A 97 -7.40 7.42 -6.77
C PHE A 97 -6.61 8.51 -7.48
N GLU A 98 -6.99 8.88 -8.71
CA GLU A 98 -6.29 9.93 -9.48
C GLU A 98 -6.29 11.30 -8.79
N THR A 99 -7.40 11.66 -8.13
CA THR A 99 -7.47 12.92 -7.37
C THR A 99 -6.52 12.89 -6.18
N ALA A 100 -6.47 11.77 -5.45
CA ALA A 100 -5.59 11.59 -4.30
C ALA A 100 -4.11 11.54 -4.74
N TRP A 101 -3.81 10.80 -5.80
CA TRP A 101 -2.46 10.66 -6.37
C TRP A 101 -1.86 12.01 -6.77
N ASN A 102 -2.65 12.88 -7.41
CA ASN A 102 -2.19 14.20 -7.83
C ASN A 102 -2.00 15.19 -6.66
N ARG A 103 -2.53 14.86 -5.48
CA ARG A 103 -2.41 15.68 -4.26
C ARG A 103 -1.60 14.99 -3.17
N ARG A 104 -0.92 13.89 -3.49
CA ARG A 104 -0.18 13.07 -2.52
C ARG A 104 0.98 13.86 -1.93
N ASN A 105 1.32 13.54 -0.70
CA ASN A 105 2.58 13.96 -0.10
C ASN A 105 3.63 12.88 -0.36
N ILE A 106 4.84 13.31 -0.71
CA ILE A 106 5.99 12.42 -0.85
C ILE A 106 6.80 12.56 0.44
N GLY A 107 7.13 11.43 1.04
CA GLY A 107 7.94 11.34 2.25
C GLY A 107 8.44 9.92 2.41
N ASN A 108 9.33 9.73 3.38
CA ASN A 108 10.00 8.45 3.57
C ASN A 108 9.31 7.65 4.68
N TYR A 109 9.25 6.33 4.51
CA TYR A 109 8.95 5.38 5.57
C TYR A 109 10.23 4.58 5.86
N GLY A 110 10.84 4.82 7.01
CA GLY A 110 12.15 4.25 7.32
C GLY A 110 13.20 4.71 6.31
N SER A 111 13.78 3.77 5.58
CA SER A 111 14.80 4.03 4.55
C SER A 111 14.26 4.18 3.12
N VAL A 112 12.96 3.93 2.91
CA VAL A 112 12.28 3.94 1.60
C VAL A 112 11.55 5.24 1.33
#